data_AF-A0A512HXH6-F1
#
_entry.id   AF-A0A512HXH6-F1
#
_cell.length_a   1.000
_cell.length_b   1.000
_cell.length_c   1.000
_cell.angle_alpha   90.00
_cell.angle_beta   90.00
_cell.angle_gamma   90.00
#
_symmetry.space_group_name_H-M   'P 1'
#
loop_
_entity.id
_entity.type
_entity.pdbx_description
1 polymer ?
#
loop_
_entity_poly.entity_id
_entity_poly.type
_entity_poly.pdbx_seq_one_letter_code
_entity_poly.pdbx_strand_id
1 'polypeptide(L)'
;MTPEDTEDKREPNLFLTTLESAKTTVTSCGTNVYDGYGSPLDAIANPLANGGWVCTEADTWIAEMKEQCAGITEAFDTAVSTISNRIGNEPEKVPENDWRGNNWPRQWRMQQMY
;
A
#
# COMPACT_ATOMS: atom_id res chain seq x y z
N MET A 1 -20.58 -26.12 41.78
CA MET A 1 -19.65 -26.00 40.65
C MET A 1 -20.40 -25.24 39.57
N THR A 2 -20.36 -23.91 39.61
CA THR A 2 -20.89 -23.08 38.53
C THR A 2 -19.79 -23.01 37.47
N PRO A 3 -20.10 -23.17 36.17
CA PRO A 3 -19.13 -22.87 35.14
C PRO A 3 -18.90 -21.36 35.23
N GLU A 4 -17.82 -20.97 35.91
CA GLU A 4 -17.35 -19.60 35.92
C GLU A 4 -17.18 -19.18 34.47
N ASP A 5 -17.86 -18.09 34.12
CA ASP A 5 -17.64 -17.32 32.92
C ASP A 5 -16.14 -17.21 32.67
N THR A 6 -15.59 -18.05 31.79
CA THR A 6 -14.31 -17.76 31.16
C THR A 6 -14.56 -16.56 30.28
N GLU A 7 -14.46 -15.39 30.89
CA GLU A 7 -14.47 -14.09 30.27
C GLU A 7 -13.64 -14.19 28.99
N ASP A 8 -14.26 -13.91 27.83
CA ASP A 8 -13.56 -13.92 26.54
C ASP A 8 -12.54 -12.76 26.57
N LYS A 9 -11.34 -13.03 27.11
CA LYS A 9 -10.23 -12.07 27.25
C LYS A 9 -9.56 -11.83 25.91
N ARG A 10 -10.35 -11.45 24.91
CA ARG A 10 -9.89 -11.14 23.56
C ARG A 10 -10.22 -9.70 23.22
N GLU A 11 -9.22 -9.02 22.69
CA GLU A 11 -9.32 -7.62 22.30
C GLU A 11 -9.22 -7.46 20.77
N PRO A 12 -9.68 -6.32 20.21
CA PRO A 12 -9.56 -6.05 18.78
C PRO A 12 -8.11 -6.08 18.32
N ASN A 13 -7.86 -6.64 17.15
CA ASN A 13 -6.55 -6.62 16.50
C ASN A 13 -6.32 -5.26 15.82
N LEU A 14 -5.73 -4.30 16.52
CA LEU A 14 -5.43 -2.96 15.98
C LEU A 14 -4.32 -2.99 14.90
N PHE A 15 -3.45 -4.01 14.92
CA PHE A 15 -2.50 -4.26 13.85
C PHE A 15 -3.20 -4.61 12.53
N LEU A 16 -4.23 -5.47 12.57
CA LEU A 16 -5.08 -5.76 11.41
C LEU A 16 -5.74 -4.49 10.85
N THR A 17 -6.35 -3.67 11.70
CA THR A 17 -6.92 -2.38 11.26
C THR A 17 -5.88 -1.46 10.63
N THR A 18 -4.64 -1.50 11.13
CA THR A 18 -3.53 -0.74 10.54
C THR A 18 -3.15 -1.26 9.15
N LEU A 19 -3.13 -2.58 8.94
CA LEU A 19 -2.88 -3.19 7.63
C LEU A 19 -3.97 -2.85 6.61
N GLU A 20 -5.24 -2.85 7.03
CA GLU A 20 -6.38 -2.46 6.18
C GLU A 20 -6.27 -1.00 5.72
N SER A 21 -5.90 -0.10 6.64
CA SER A 21 -5.62 1.30 6.35
C SER A 21 -4.41 1.44 5.39
N ALA A 22 -3.34 0.69 5.61
CA ALA A 22 -2.18 0.68 4.74
C ALA A 22 -2.53 0.20 3.32
N LYS A 23 -3.30 -0.88 3.18
CA LYS A 23 -3.80 -1.36 1.88
C LYS A 23 -4.59 -0.28 1.15
N THR A 24 -5.50 0.39 1.85
CA THR A 24 -6.32 1.48 1.28
C THR A 24 -5.43 2.62 0.79
N THR A 25 -4.44 3.01 1.59
CA THR A 25 -3.47 4.06 1.26
C THR A 25 -2.67 3.70 0.01
N VAL A 26 -2.08 2.49 -0.03
CA VAL A 26 -1.28 2.03 -1.18
C VAL A 26 -2.13 1.96 -2.45
N THR A 27 -3.37 1.45 -2.36
CA THR A 27 -4.30 1.38 -3.49
C THR A 27 -4.63 2.78 -4.02
N SER A 28 -4.86 3.74 -3.11
CA SER A 28 -5.15 5.13 -3.47
C SER A 28 -3.94 5.81 -4.10
N CYS A 29 -2.73 5.60 -3.57
CA CYS A 29 -1.50 6.10 -4.15
C CYS A 29 -1.29 5.58 -5.58
N GLY A 30 -1.48 4.26 -5.78
CA GLY A 30 -1.43 3.67 -7.12
C GLY A 30 -2.44 4.35 -8.04
N THR A 31 -3.72 4.39 -7.66
CA THR A 31 -4.77 5.03 -8.47
C THR A 31 -4.44 6.47 -8.85
N ASN A 32 -3.96 7.29 -7.90
CA ASN A 32 -3.61 8.69 -8.16
C ASN A 32 -2.44 8.85 -9.13
N VAL A 33 -1.49 7.91 -9.14
CA VAL A 33 -0.37 7.89 -10.08
C VAL A 33 -0.83 7.65 -11.53
N TYR A 34 -1.97 6.97 -11.70
CA TYR A 34 -2.63 6.73 -13.00
C TYR A 34 -3.83 7.67 -13.24
N ASP A 35 -4.09 8.64 -12.37
CA ASP A 35 -5.27 9.48 -12.53
C ASP A 35 -5.08 10.46 -13.71
N GLY A 36 -6.09 10.51 -14.59
CA GLY A 36 -6.06 11.31 -15.81
C GLY A 36 -5.21 10.79 -16.97
N TYR A 37 -4.39 9.74 -16.77
CA TYR A 37 -3.49 9.18 -17.80
C TYR A 37 -3.40 7.65 -17.68
N GLY A 38 -3.40 6.92 -18.81
CA GLY A 38 -3.32 5.44 -18.81
C GLY A 38 -2.06 4.87 -18.16
N SER A 39 -1.01 5.70 -18.06
CA SER A 39 0.23 5.43 -17.34
C SER A 39 0.95 6.74 -16.95
N PRO A 40 1.83 6.74 -15.94
CA PRO A 40 2.73 7.86 -15.65
C PRO A 40 3.54 8.29 -16.85
N LEU A 41 3.88 7.32 -17.70
CA LEU A 41 4.55 7.55 -18.97
C LEU A 41 3.68 8.38 -19.93
N ASP A 42 2.37 8.11 -20.03
CA ASP A 42 1.48 8.88 -20.91
C ASP A 42 1.39 10.35 -20.47
N ALA A 43 1.48 10.61 -19.17
CA ALA A 43 1.54 11.98 -18.64
C ALA A 43 2.80 12.73 -19.13
N ILE A 44 3.89 12.02 -19.37
CA ILE A 44 5.18 12.57 -19.84
C ILE A 44 5.23 12.62 -21.38
N ALA A 45 4.78 11.55 -22.04
CA ALA A 45 4.86 11.37 -23.48
C ALA A 45 3.82 12.20 -24.24
N ASN A 46 2.60 12.35 -23.72
CA ASN A 46 1.53 13.06 -24.43
C ASN A 46 1.84 14.55 -24.70
N PRO A 47 2.39 15.33 -23.74
CA PRO A 47 2.79 16.72 -24.03
C PRO A 47 3.85 16.83 -25.13
N LEU A 48 4.77 15.87 -25.23
CA LEU A 48 5.84 15.86 -26.23
C LEU A 48 5.30 15.52 -27.62
N ALA A 49 4.45 14.48 -27.70
CA ALA A 49 3.80 14.08 -28.93
C ALA A 49 2.88 15.20 -29.48
N ASN A 50 2.13 15.86 -28.59
CA ASN A 50 1.24 16.97 -28.97
C ASN A 50 1.98 18.30 -29.20
N GLY A 51 3.19 18.44 -28.65
CA GLY A 51 4.05 19.62 -28.83
C GLY A 51 4.72 19.71 -30.19
N GLY A 52 4.53 18.72 -31.07
CA GLY A 52 5.08 18.72 -32.43
C GLY A 52 6.57 18.41 -32.51
N TRP A 53 7.14 17.75 -31.50
CA TRP A 53 8.52 17.29 -31.54
C TRP A 53 8.64 16.09 -32.48
N VAL A 54 9.47 16.23 -33.52
CA VAL A 54 9.75 15.19 -34.52
C VAL A 54 11.27 15.10 -34.70
N CYS A 55 11.98 14.69 -33.67
CA CYS A 55 13.42 14.41 -33.76
C CYS A 55 13.80 13.14 -32.98
N THR A 56 14.84 12.46 -33.46
CA THR A 56 15.30 11.16 -32.96
C THR A 56 15.71 11.20 -31.48
N GLU A 57 16.20 12.35 -31.01
CA GLU A 57 16.57 12.56 -29.61
C GLU A 57 15.35 12.52 -28.68
N ALA A 58 14.22 13.08 -29.12
CA ALA A 58 12.98 13.03 -28.35
C ALA A 58 12.45 11.60 -28.22
N ASP A 59 12.50 10.83 -29.31
CA ASP A 59 12.10 9.42 -29.31
C ASP A 59 12.98 8.57 -28.40
N THR A 60 14.30 8.82 -28.41
CA THR A 60 15.27 8.15 -27.54
C THR A 60 14.98 8.43 -26.08
N TRP A 61 14.78 9.71 -25.73
CA TRP A 61 14.47 10.10 -24.35
C TRP A 61 13.12 9.55 -23.87
N ILE A 62 12.10 9.52 -24.74
CA ILE A 62 10.82 8.86 -24.42
C ILE A 62 11.04 7.39 -24.12
N ALA A 63 11.85 6.67 -24.91
CA ALA A 63 12.15 5.26 -24.69
C ALA A 63 12.84 5.03 -23.33
N GLU A 64 13.84 5.86 -22.97
CA GLU A 64 14.49 5.81 -21.65
C GLU A 64 13.48 6.05 -20.51
N MET A 65 12.57 7.01 -20.68
CA MET A 65 11.52 7.25 -19.69
C MET A 65 10.52 6.09 -19.60
N LYS A 66 10.21 5.38 -20.70
CA LYS A 66 9.39 4.15 -20.66
C LYS A 66 10.05 3.10 -19.77
N GLU A 67 11.35 2.90 -19.91
CA GLU A 67 12.10 1.93 -19.10
C GLU A 67 12.10 2.32 -17.62
N GLN A 68 12.27 3.60 -17.30
CA GLN A 68 12.25 4.07 -15.91
C GLN A 68 10.86 3.98 -15.26
N CYS A 69 9.80 4.20 -16.04
CA CYS A 69 8.43 4.06 -15.56
C CYS A 69 7.92 2.61 -15.59
N ALA A 70 8.68 1.68 -16.17
CA ALA A 70 8.32 0.27 -16.20
C ALA A 70 8.27 -0.29 -14.76
N GLY A 71 7.26 -1.13 -14.49
CA GLY A 71 7.10 -1.79 -13.20
C GLY A 71 6.48 -0.95 -12.09
N ILE A 72 6.16 0.35 -12.30
CA ILE A 72 5.46 1.16 -11.29
C ILE A 72 4.11 0.52 -10.93
N THR A 73 3.31 0.10 -11.92
CA THR A 73 2.02 -0.58 -11.67
C THR A 73 2.23 -1.86 -10.88
N GLU A 74 3.15 -2.69 -11.36
CA GLU A 74 3.46 -4.00 -10.77
C GLU A 74 3.96 -3.87 -9.34
N ALA A 75 4.68 -2.80 -9.01
CA ALA A 75 5.12 -2.51 -7.66
C ALA A 75 3.94 -2.22 -6.71
N PHE A 76 2.96 -1.42 -7.15
CA PHE A 76 1.74 -1.18 -6.37
C PHE A 76 0.91 -2.46 -6.21
N ASP A 77 0.73 -3.23 -7.29
CA ASP A 77 0.00 -4.51 -7.24
C ASP A 77 0.68 -5.51 -6.30
N THR A 78 2.01 -5.61 -6.37
CA THR A 78 2.82 -6.46 -5.49
C THR A 78 2.67 -6.03 -4.02
N ALA A 79 2.70 -4.72 -3.74
CA ALA A 79 2.50 -4.19 -2.41
C ALA A 79 1.09 -4.51 -1.87
N VAL A 80 0.04 -4.29 -2.68
CA VAL A 80 -1.35 -4.62 -2.31
C VAL A 80 -1.53 -6.12 -2.08
N SER A 81 -0.94 -6.96 -2.92
CA SER A 81 -0.96 -8.42 -2.77
C SER A 81 -0.27 -8.85 -1.48
N THR A 82 0.91 -8.29 -1.19
CA THR A 82 1.67 -8.58 0.04
C THR A 82 0.87 -8.22 1.29
N ILE A 83 0.26 -7.03 1.31
CA ILE A 83 -0.56 -6.58 2.45
C ILE A 83 -1.82 -7.47 2.56
N SER A 84 -2.47 -7.80 1.45
CA SER A 84 -3.67 -8.66 1.44
C SER A 84 -3.39 -10.07 1.97
N ASN A 85 -2.25 -10.65 1.58
CA ASN A 85 -1.79 -11.92 2.11
C ASN A 85 -1.53 -11.85 3.62
N ARG A 86 -0.96 -10.74 4.11
CA ARG A 86 -0.77 -10.54 5.55
C ARG A 86 -2.10 -10.41 6.29
N ILE A 87 -3.05 -9.63 5.77
CA ILE A 87 -4.41 -9.47 6.31
C ILE A 87 -5.11 -10.83 6.45
N GLY A 88 -5.06 -11.68 5.41
CA GLY A 88 -5.69 -12.99 5.44
C GLY A 88 -5.12 -13.97 6.48
N ASN A 89 -3.96 -13.65 7.06
CA ASN A 89 -3.31 -14.44 8.11
C ASN A 89 -3.53 -13.89 9.53
N GLU A 90 -4.19 -12.73 9.69
CA GLU A 90 -4.44 -12.12 10.99
C GLU A 90 -5.86 -12.40 11.49
N PRO A 91 -6.03 -12.77 12.78
CA PRO A 91 -7.36 -12.94 13.37
C PRO A 91 -8.00 -11.58 13.68
N GLU A 92 -9.34 -11.50 13.65
CA GLU A 92 -10.09 -10.29 14.01
C GLU A 92 -9.86 -9.84 15.46
N LYS A 93 -9.72 -10.82 16.36
CA LYS A 93 -9.43 -10.60 17.78
C LYS A 93 -8.18 -11.34 18.21
N VAL A 94 -7.42 -10.75 19.12
CA VAL A 94 -6.21 -11.34 19.72
C VAL A 94 -6.38 -11.48 21.23
N PRO A 95 -5.60 -12.35 21.91
CA PRO A 95 -5.62 -12.39 23.37
C PRO A 95 -5.32 -11.02 23.99
N GLU A 96 -5.88 -10.77 25.17
CA GLU A 96 -5.58 -9.57 25.95
C GLU A 96 -4.06 -9.40 26.15
N ASN A 97 -3.57 -8.17 26.02
CA ASN A 97 -2.15 -7.80 26.08
C ASN A 97 -1.27 -8.30 24.92
N ASP A 98 -1.82 -8.94 23.88
CA ASP A 98 -1.08 -9.23 22.64
C ASP A 98 -0.56 -7.92 22.02
N TRP A 99 0.64 -7.96 21.46
CA TRP A 99 1.27 -6.80 20.85
C TRP A 99 0.47 -6.22 19.67
N ARG A 100 -0.37 -7.05 19.02
CA ARG A 100 -1.25 -6.67 17.91
C ARG A 100 -2.53 -5.97 18.37
N GLY A 101 -2.89 -6.12 19.63
CA GLY A 101 -4.13 -5.58 20.19
C GLY A 101 -3.96 -4.15 20.67
N ASN A 102 -4.44 -3.84 21.87
CA ASN A 102 -4.42 -2.49 22.43
C ASN A 102 -2.99 -1.97 22.70
N ASN A 103 -1.99 -2.86 22.74
CA ASN A 103 -0.59 -2.49 22.90
C ASN A 103 0.07 -1.99 21.59
N TRP A 104 -0.54 -2.25 20.43
CA TRP A 104 0.00 -1.89 19.12
C TRP A 104 0.33 -0.38 18.97
N PRO A 105 -0.57 0.56 19.32
CA PRO A 105 -0.30 2.00 19.14
C PRO A 105 0.84 2.54 20.02
N ARG A 106 1.17 1.84 21.12
CA ARG A 106 2.28 2.21 22.00
C ARG A 106 3.63 1.81 21.39
N GLN A 107 3.69 0.63 20.78
CA GLN A 107 4.90 0.14 20.11
C GLN A 107 5.19 0.93 18.83
N TRP A 108 4.14 1.27 18.06
CA TRP A 108 4.30 2.05 16.83
C TRP A 108 4.85 3.46 17.09
N ARG A 109 4.40 4.12 18.17
CA ARG A 109 4.95 5.43 18.58
C ARG A 109 6.41 5.37 18.99
N MET A 110 6.85 4.30 19.64
CA MET A 110 8.26 4.14 20.04
C MET A 110 9.19 3.94 18.84
N GLN A 111 8.72 3.29 17.76
CA GLN A 111 9.51 3.13 16.54
C GLN A 111 9.72 4.43 15.75
N GLN A 112 8.86 5.45 15.90
CA GLN A 112 9.03 6.75 15.22
C GLN A 112 9.95 7.73 15.97
N MET A 113 10.45 7.36 17.16
CA MET A 113 11.33 8.21 17.97
C MET A 113 12.82 7.86 17.82
N TYR A 114 13.16 6.87 17.00
CA TYR A 114 14.52 6.43 16.68
C TYR A 114 14.76 6.47 15.17
#